data_AF-A0A6N9AIA7-F1
#
_entry.id   AF-A0A6N9AIA7-F1
#
_cell.length_a   1.000
_cell.length_b   1.000
_cell.length_c   1.000
_cell.angle_alpha   90.00
_cell.angle_beta   90.00
_cell.angle_gamma   90.00
#
_symmetry.space_group_name_H-M   'P 1'
#
loop_
_entity.id
_entity.type
_entity.pdbx_description
1 polymer ?
#
loop_
_entity_poly.entity_id
_entity_poly.type
_entity_poly.pdbx_seq_one_letter_code
_entity_poly.pdbx_strand_id
1 'polypeptide(L)'
;MHARLYNPSAIEADGVMLAIDDPSGLTADDWQIESDTRQSAPYHQVMFTATVPENVPYARPYFFRSSVKENHFQWREPMWIHRPTRPASLRVTATMEVLGVPVMLMRDVKTREADLPYGFVMRKLQVMPAVAVNVVPAQRIVIPQEGGSLFTVDTEVINNVAGGTQGLLQLGLPEGWTADPAGYDLSFAQAGERHTFSFDVAVPTLLASEEYEVRAIAQIGDARISGGYQVIRNRDMETRYLFRDATTLVSGLNVEVAAGLNVGYVMGVGDEVPSGIEQLGAHVTLLQEADLASGDLDSYDVIMVGTRAYAVRQDLLTYNRRLMDYAHAGGNLIVLYQTQEFVPEQMAPISARLPRGAEEVSEEDAPVTILAPDHPVITVPNAITAADFDGWVEQHGSKFFTEWDEAYSALIETHDTGQDPQRGAFLTAEYGQGHYTYCALAFHRQLPYAVAGAYRLFANLLSL
;
A
#
# COMPACT_ATOMS: atom_id res chain seq x y z
N MET A 1 -14.25 -30.95 -5.81
CA MET A 1 -13.13 -30.91 -6.77
C MET A 1 -13.26 -32.06 -7.75
N HIS A 2 -12.86 -31.90 -9.01
CA HIS A 2 -12.89 -32.98 -10.02
C HIS A 2 -11.48 -33.27 -10.53
N ALA A 3 -11.05 -34.53 -10.46
CA ALA A 3 -9.84 -35.00 -11.11
C ALA A 3 -10.22 -35.90 -12.28
N ARG A 4 -9.68 -35.61 -13.48
CA ARG A 4 -9.90 -36.41 -14.67
C ARG A 4 -8.57 -36.73 -15.32
N LEU A 5 -8.26 -38.02 -15.44
CA LEU A 5 -7.18 -38.51 -16.27
C LEU A 5 -7.76 -38.95 -17.62
N TYR A 6 -7.20 -38.40 -18.70
CA TYR A 6 -7.54 -38.75 -20.07
C TYR A 6 -6.35 -39.40 -20.73
N ASN A 7 -6.55 -40.61 -21.25
CA ASN A 7 -5.56 -41.31 -22.06
C ASN A 7 -6.09 -41.45 -23.50
N PRO A 8 -5.65 -40.60 -24.44
CA PRO A 8 -6.04 -40.70 -25.84
C PRO A 8 -5.29 -41.80 -26.60
N SER A 9 -4.28 -42.44 -25.99
CA SER A 9 -3.42 -43.41 -26.67
C SER A 9 -4.07 -44.79 -26.75
N ALA A 10 -3.56 -45.64 -27.64
CA ALA A 10 -3.92 -47.04 -27.71
C ALA A 10 -3.22 -47.91 -26.64
N ILE A 11 -2.35 -47.32 -25.82
CA ILE A 11 -1.62 -48.01 -24.76
C ILE A 11 -2.46 -47.92 -23.48
N GLU A 12 -2.84 -49.06 -22.92
CA GLU A 12 -3.59 -49.11 -21.67
C GLU A 12 -2.74 -48.65 -20.48
N ALA A 13 -3.41 -48.01 -19.52
CA ALA A 13 -2.84 -47.65 -18.23
C ALA A 13 -3.56 -48.47 -17.17
N ASP A 14 -2.82 -49.39 -16.54
CA ASP A 14 -3.35 -50.32 -15.56
C ASP A 14 -3.26 -49.73 -14.15
N GLY A 15 -4.17 -50.17 -13.28
CA GLY A 15 -4.13 -49.83 -11.85
C GLY A 15 -4.22 -48.32 -11.55
N VAL A 16 -4.90 -47.54 -12.39
CA VAL A 16 -5.01 -46.08 -12.22
C VAL A 16 -5.64 -45.74 -10.88
N MET A 17 -4.88 -45.08 -10.02
CA MET A 17 -5.36 -44.50 -8.77
C MET A 17 -5.16 -42.99 -8.79
N LEU A 18 -6.20 -42.25 -8.42
CA LEU A 18 -6.12 -40.82 -8.17
C LEU A 18 -6.22 -40.60 -6.67
N ALA A 19 -5.19 -40.00 -6.09
CA ALA A 19 -5.16 -39.57 -4.70
C ALA A 19 -4.98 -38.05 -4.64
N ILE A 20 -5.39 -37.47 -3.52
CA ILE A 20 -5.18 -36.05 -3.24
C ILE A 20 -4.36 -35.93 -1.95
N ASP A 21 -3.37 -35.06 -1.99
CA ASP A 21 -2.41 -34.85 -0.91
C ASP A 21 -2.21 -33.35 -0.64
N ASP A 22 -1.85 -33.01 0.60
CA ASP A 22 -1.41 -31.68 1.00
C ASP A 22 0.14 -31.68 1.10
N PRO A 23 0.84 -31.00 0.17
CA PRO A 23 2.29 -30.96 0.16
C PRO A 23 2.91 -30.25 1.38
N SER A 24 2.11 -29.58 2.22
CA SER A 24 2.56 -28.95 3.46
C SER A 24 2.65 -29.91 4.65
N GLY A 25 2.22 -31.18 4.48
CA GLY A 25 2.39 -32.24 5.46
C GLY A 25 1.14 -32.61 6.25
N LEU A 26 -0.01 -31.97 5.98
CA LEU A 26 -1.30 -32.44 6.46
C LEU A 26 -1.74 -33.70 5.68
N THR A 27 -2.50 -34.56 6.35
CA THR A 27 -2.99 -35.82 5.79
C THR A 27 -4.35 -35.64 5.11
N ALA A 28 -4.76 -36.63 4.31
CA ALA A 28 -6.10 -36.66 3.73
C ALA A 28 -7.21 -36.73 4.80
N ASP A 29 -6.91 -37.31 5.97
CA ASP A 29 -7.84 -37.39 7.10
C ASP A 29 -8.06 -36.01 7.73
N ASP A 30 -7.00 -35.19 7.82
CA ASP A 30 -7.11 -33.80 8.32
C ASP A 30 -8.07 -32.98 7.44
N TRP A 31 -8.01 -33.19 6.12
CA TRP A 31 -8.86 -32.53 5.12
C TRP A 31 -10.24 -33.19 4.93
N GLN A 32 -10.55 -34.26 5.69
CA GLN A 32 -11.81 -35.01 5.62
C GLN A 32 -12.21 -35.35 4.18
N ILE A 33 -11.27 -35.92 3.42
CA ILE A 33 -11.45 -36.10 1.97
C ILE A 33 -12.34 -37.32 1.69
N GLU A 34 -13.47 -37.08 1.05
CA GLU A 34 -14.33 -38.11 0.47
C GLU A 34 -14.11 -38.21 -1.04
N SER A 35 -14.19 -39.41 -1.61
CA SER A 35 -14.03 -39.62 -3.05
C SER A 35 -15.13 -40.50 -3.66
N ASP A 36 -15.66 -40.08 -4.80
CA ASP A 36 -16.59 -40.82 -5.65
C ASP A 36 -15.90 -41.13 -6.99
N THR A 37 -15.54 -42.39 -7.19
CA THR A 37 -14.84 -42.84 -8.40
C THR A 37 -15.84 -43.18 -9.49
N ARG A 38 -15.68 -42.52 -10.65
CA ARG A 38 -16.48 -42.78 -11.85
C ARG A 38 -15.55 -43.17 -12.99
N GLN A 39 -15.56 -44.45 -13.33
CA GLN A 39 -14.84 -44.97 -14.49
C GLN A 39 -15.79 -45.02 -15.68
N SER A 40 -15.44 -44.33 -16.77
CA SER A 40 -16.02 -44.63 -18.09
C SER A 40 -14.92 -44.46 -19.13
N ALA A 41 -14.56 -45.53 -19.85
CA ALA A 41 -13.59 -45.41 -20.95
C ALA A 41 -14.01 -44.25 -21.90
N PRO A 42 -13.08 -43.36 -22.33
CA PRO A 42 -11.62 -43.35 -22.14
C PRO A 42 -11.12 -42.53 -20.92
N TYR A 43 -11.96 -42.30 -19.91
CA TYR A 43 -11.66 -41.43 -18.76
C TYR A 43 -11.65 -42.20 -17.44
N HIS A 44 -10.63 -41.92 -16.63
CA HIS A 44 -10.67 -42.18 -15.20
C HIS A 44 -11.01 -40.85 -14.51
N GLN A 45 -12.20 -40.77 -13.90
CA GLN A 45 -12.63 -39.57 -13.19
C GLN A 45 -12.89 -39.90 -11.73
N VAL A 46 -12.36 -39.07 -10.84
CA VAL A 46 -12.68 -39.12 -9.41
C VAL A 46 -13.17 -37.74 -8.99
N MET A 47 -14.28 -37.72 -8.27
CA MET A 47 -14.82 -36.51 -7.67
C MET A 47 -14.44 -36.52 -6.19
N PHE A 48 -13.76 -35.48 -5.74
CA PHE A 48 -13.34 -35.33 -4.35
C PHE A 48 -14.15 -34.24 -3.66
N THR A 49 -14.62 -34.51 -2.45
CA THR A 49 -15.11 -33.50 -1.51
C THR A 49 -14.07 -33.36 -0.42
N ALA A 50 -13.61 -32.16 -0.13
CA ALA A 50 -12.65 -31.89 0.93
C ALA A 50 -13.14 -30.72 1.77
N THR A 51 -12.95 -30.83 3.08
CA THR A 51 -13.28 -29.79 4.06
C THR A 51 -11.97 -29.16 4.52
N VAL A 52 -11.92 -27.83 4.55
CA VAL A 52 -10.73 -27.10 5.00
C VAL A 52 -10.57 -27.35 6.52
N PRO A 53 -9.43 -27.90 6.99
CA PRO A 53 -9.20 -28.09 8.43
C PRO A 53 -9.10 -26.74 9.14
N GLU A 54 -9.54 -26.65 10.40
CA GLU A 54 -9.47 -25.39 11.17
C GLU A 54 -8.03 -24.86 11.34
N ASN A 55 -7.04 -25.76 11.42
CA ASN A 55 -5.64 -25.42 11.68
C ASN A 55 -4.78 -25.34 10.41
N VAL A 56 -5.36 -25.40 9.20
CA VAL A 56 -4.54 -25.31 7.99
C VAL A 56 -3.97 -23.89 7.83
N PRO A 57 -2.65 -23.73 7.61
CA PRO A 57 -2.10 -22.39 7.46
C PRO A 57 -2.58 -21.77 6.15
N TYR A 58 -3.07 -20.53 6.21
CA TYR A 58 -3.50 -19.77 5.03
C TYR A 58 -2.42 -19.72 3.95
N ALA A 59 -2.84 -19.55 2.70
CA ALA A 59 -1.96 -19.53 1.54
C ALA A 59 -1.20 -18.19 1.39
N ARG A 60 -0.48 -17.82 2.46
CA ARG A 60 0.41 -16.66 2.55
C ARG A 60 1.86 -17.03 2.19
N PRO A 61 2.71 -16.06 1.81
CA PRO A 61 4.14 -16.29 1.63
C PRO A 61 4.78 -16.91 2.88
N TYR A 62 5.77 -17.77 2.68
CA TYR A 62 6.50 -18.44 3.78
C TYR A 62 7.54 -17.54 4.45
N PHE A 63 7.56 -16.26 4.06
CA PHE A 63 8.45 -15.23 4.57
C PHE A 63 7.63 -13.98 4.86
N PHE A 64 8.08 -13.16 5.80
CA PHE A 64 7.40 -11.94 6.22
C PHE A 64 8.42 -10.95 6.78
N ARG A 65 7.99 -9.69 6.89
CA ARG A 65 8.64 -8.69 7.72
C ARG A 65 7.54 -8.00 8.53
N SER A 66 7.82 -7.64 9.77
CA SER A 66 6.82 -7.00 10.64
C SER A 66 6.72 -5.50 10.36
N SER A 67 7.81 -4.91 9.87
CA SER A 67 7.92 -3.50 9.49
C SER A 67 8.79 -3.35 8.26
N VAL A 68 8.63 -2.24 7.53
CA VAL A 68 9.53 -1.89 6.42
C VAL A 68 10.92 -1.50 6.88
N LYS A 69 11.09 -1.13 8.15
CA LYS A 69 12.38 -0.88 8.79
C LYS A 69 13.22 -2.16 8.95
N GLU A 70 12.59 -3.34 8.88
CA GLU A 70 13.33 -4.59 8.81
C GLU A 70 14.00 -4.73 7.43
N ASN A 71 15.33 -4.77 7.42
CA ASN A 71 16.15 -4.86 6.21
C ASN A 71 16.20 -6.26 5.57
N HIS A 72 15.55 -7.26 6.18
CA HIS A 72 15.45 -8.62 5.64
C HIS A 72 14.11 -9.25 6.01
N PHE A 73 13.69 -10.24 5.22
CA PHE A 73 12.55 -11.06 5.56
C PHE A 73 12.92 -12.16 6.56
N GLN A 74 12.03 -12.42 7.49
CA GLN A 74 12.04 -13.56 8.40
C GLN A 74 11.30 -14.74 7.77
N TRP A 75 11.71 -15.96 8.11
CA TRP A 75 11.12 -17.20 7.58
C TRP A 75 10.05 -17.74 8.52
N ARG A 76 8.82 -17.92 8.04
CA ARG A 76 7.75 -18.63 8.75
C ARG A 76 7.94 -20.14 8.67
N GLU A 77 8.23 -20.64 7.47
CA GLU A 77 8.45 -22.06 7.21
C GLU A 77 9.79 -22.31 6.50
N PRO A 78 10.89 -22.53 7.25
CA PRO A 78 12.25 -22.67 6.70
C PRO A 78 12.42 -23.76 5.64
N MET A 79 11.59 -24.82 5.68
CA MET A 79 11.60 -25.92 4.71
C MET A 79 11.33 -25.46 3.25
N TRP A 80 10.78 -24.26 3.07
CA TRP A 80 10.45 -23.70 1.75
C TRP A 80 11.44 -22.64 1.26
N ILE A 81 12.54 -22.35 1.97
CA ILE A 81 13.45 -21.23 1.66
C ILE A 81 14.01 -21.24 0.23
N HIS A 82 14.24 -22.41 -0.35
CA HIS A 82 14.77 -22.57 -1.71
C HIS A 82 13.68 -22.73 -2.78
N ARG A 83 12.41 -22.54 -2.43
CA ARG A 83 11.29 -22.56 -3.37
C ARG A 83 10.91 -21.13 -3.71
N PRO A 84 10.52 -20.82 -4.95
CA PRO A 84 10.04 -19.47 -5.27
C PRO A 84 8.72 -19.14 -4.55
N THR A 85 7.91 -20.16 -4.24
CA THR A 85 6.65 -20.01 -3.48
C THR A 85 6.33 -21.26 -2.67
N ARG A 86 5.43 -21.11 -1.69
CA ARG A 86 4.81 -22.25 -1.01
C ARG A 86 4.16 -23.20 -2.04
N PRO A 87 4.20 -24.52 -1.84
CA PRO A 87 3.41 -25.47 -2.62
C PRO A 87 1.91 -25.14 -2.61
N ALA A 88 1.16 -25.63 -3.60
CA ALA A 88 -0.29 -25.52 -3.60
C ALA A 88 -0.89 -26.23 -2.37
N SER A 89 -2.03 -25.75 -1.86
CA SER A 89 -2.70 -26.33 -0.70
C SER A 89 -3.10 -27.79 -0.91
N LEU A 90 -3.49 -28.15 -2.13
CA LEU A 90 -3.80 -29.52 -2.50
C LEU A 90 -3.20 -29.86 -3.87
N ARG A 91 -2.79 -31.12 -3.99
CA ARG A 91 -2.27 -31.72 -5.21
C ARG A 91 -3.00 -33.02 -5.46
N VAL A 92 -3.27 -33.31 -6.73
CA VAL A 92 -3.73 -34.62 -7.17
C VAL A 92 -2.54 -35.39 -7.72
N THR A 93 -2.37 -36.61 -7.22
CA THR A 93 -1.37 -37.57 -7.66
C THR A 93 -2.07 -38.73 -8.35
N ALA A 94 -1.74 -38.96 -9.62
CA ALA A 94 -2.18 -40.10 -10.39
C ALA A 94 -1.05 -41.14 -10.45
N THR A 95 -1.28 -42.33 -9.92
CA THR A 95 -0.37 -43.47 -10.06
C THR A 95 -0.99 -44.49 -11.02
N MET A 96 -0.18 -45.03 -11.90
CA MET A 96 -0.60 -46.02 -12.90
C MET A 96 0.60 -46.84 -13.36
N GLU A 97 0.33 -47.95 -14.04
CA GLU A 97 1.33 -48.75 -14.73
C GLU A 97 1.12 -48.65 -16.24
N VAL A 98 2.18 -48.38 -16.99
CA VAL A 98 2.15 -48.32 -18.45
C VAL A 98 3.22 -49.25 -18.98
N LEU A 99 2.82 -50.31 -19.69
CA LEU A 99 3.74 -51.33 -20.23
C LEU A 99 4.68 -51.94 -19.17
N GLY A 100 4.20 -52.18 -17.96
CA GLY A 100 5.05 -52.71 -16.88
C GLY A 100 5.81 -51.66 -16.07
N VAL A 101 5.71 -50.38 -16.42
CA VAL A 101 6.49 -49.30 -15.80
C VAL A 101 5.59 -48.44 -14.91
N PRO A 102 5.93 -48.23 -13.62
CA PRO A 102 5.18 -47.34 -12.76
C PRO A 102 5.36 -45.88 -13.19
N VAL A 103 4.24 -45.18 -13.37
CA VAL A 103 4.17 -43.77 -13.75
C VAL A 103 3.42 -43.00 -12.67
N MET A 104 3.98 -41.84 -12.29
CA MET A 104 3.36 -40.91 -11.35
C MET A 104 3.22 -39.53 -11.98
N LEU A 105 1.99 -39.00 -12.02
CA LEU A 105 1.69 -37.66 -12.48
C LEU A 105 1.15 -36.82 -11.33
N MET A 106 1.71 -35.63 -11.16
CA MET A 106 1.30 -34.67 -10.13
C MET A 106 0.73 -33.41 -10.75
N ARG A 107 -0.41 -32.93 -10.26
CA ARG A 107 -1.03 -31.67 -10.66
C ARG A 107 -1.60 -30.92 -9.46
N ASP A 108 -1.27 -29.64 -9.34
CA ASP A 108 -1.87 -28.76 -8.35
C ASP A 108 -3.38 -28.64 -8.59
N VAL A 109 -4.18 -28.63 -7.52
CA VAL A 109 -5.61 -28.37 -7.60
C VAL A 109 -5.83 -26.92 -8.02
N LYS A 110 -6.71 -26.71 -9.00
CA LYS A 110 -7.06 -25.39 -9.53
C LYS A 110 -8.56 -25.14 -9.54
N THR A 111 -8.95 -23.89 -9.27
CA THR A 111 -10.29 -23.34 -9.46
C THR A 111 -10.41 -22.74 -10.85
N ARG A 112 -11.59 -22.87 -11.47
CA ARG A 112 -11.91 -22.20 -12.72
C ARG A 112 -12.70 -20.94 -12.40
N GLU A 113 -12.19 -19.80 -12.81
CA GLU A 113 -12.80 -18.49 -12.57
C GLU A 113 -13.06 -17.79 -13.90
N ALA A 114 -14.14 -17.01 -13.97
CA ALA A 114 -14.39 -16.13 -15.11
C ALA A 114 -13.45 -14.93 -15.04
N ASP A 115 -12.85 -14.58 -16.18
CA ASP A 115 -11.99 -13.41 -16.36
C ASP A 115 -12.43 -12.68 -17.62
N LEU A 116 -13.62 -12.09 -17.56
CA LEU A 116 -14.24 -11.46 -18.73
C LEU A 116 -13.55 -10.12 -19.04
N PRO A 117 -13.33 -9.78 -20.33
CA PRO A 117 -13.81 -10.47 -21.53
C PRO A 117 -12.91 -11.62 -22.03
N TYR A 118 -11.83 -11.97 -21.32
CA TYR A 118 -10.81 -12.95 -21.74
C TYR A 118 -11.19 -14.43 -21.53
N GLY A 119 -12.38 -14.69 -20.98
CA GLY A 119 -12.93 -16.04 -20.86
C GLY A 119 -12.78 -16.61 -19.45
N PHE A 120 -12.02 -17.70 -19.30
CA PHE A 120 -11.83 -18.39 -18.02
C PHE A 120 -10.35 -18.62 -17.75
N VAL A 121 -9.97 -18.46 -16.48
CA VAL A 121 -8.62 -18.71 -15.98
C VAL A 121 -8.64 -19.80 -14.94
N MET A 122 -7.57 -20.59 -14.90
CA MET A 122 -7.37 -21.64 -13.90
C MET A 122 -6.42 -21.13 -12.83
N ARG A 123 -6.91 -20.87 -11.62
CA ARG A 123 -6.10 -20.39 -10.49
C ARG A 123 -5.82 -21.50 -9.52
N LYS A 124 -4.68 -21.47 -8.82
CA LYS A 124 -4.42 -22.45 -7.77
C LYS A 124 -5.43 -22.30 -6.64
N LEU A 125 -5.91 -23.42 -6.10
CA LEU A 125 -6.71 -23.41 -4.87
C LEU A 125 -5.92 -22.74 -3.76
N GLN A 126 -6.55 -21.77 -3.09
CA GLN A 126 -5.98 -21.05 -1.96
C GLN A 126 -6.84 -21.28 -0.72
N VAL A 127 -6.18 -21.49 0.42
CA VAL A 127 -6.84 -21.46 1.73
C VAL A 127 -6.77 -20.04 2.27
N MET A 128 -7.94 -19.45 2.55
CA MET A 128 -8.12 -18.09 3.06
C MET A 128 -8.86 -18.11 4.40
N PRO A 129 -8.74 -17.04 5.22
CA PRO A 129 -9.62 -16.87 6.36
C PRO A 129 -11.08 -16.75 5.89
N ALA A 130 -12.04 -17.14 6.75
CA ALA A 130 -13.47 -17.09 6.45
C ALA A 130 -13.94 -15.67 6.09
N VAL A 131 -13.39 -14.67 6.78
CA VAL A 131 -13.47 -13.26 6.39
C VAL A 131 -12.06 -12.67 6.35
N ALA A 132 -11.82 -11.67 5.51
CA ALA A 132 -10.61 -10.85 5.57
C ALA A 132 -10.97 -9.49 6.15
N VAL A 133 -10.18 -8.99 7.10
CA VAL A 133 -10.37 -7.68 7.74
C VAL A 133 -9.21 -6.77 7.35
N ASN A 134 -9.49 -5.67 6.67
CA ASN A 134 -8.52 -4.66 6.28
C ASN A 134 -8.85 -3.34 6.97
N VAL A 135 -7.86 -2.55 7.36
CA VAL A 135 -8.07 -1.23 7.97
C VAL A 135 -7.43 -0.12 7.13
N VAL A 136 -8.05 1.05 7.16
CA VAL A 136 -7.57 2.27 6.53
C VAL A 136 -7.79 3.45 7.50
N PRO A 137 -6.76 4.29 7.75
CA PRO A 137 -5.38 4.12 7.31
C PRO A 137 -4.64 3.07 8.14
N ALA A 138 -3.55 2.49 7.61
CA ALA A 138 -2.68 1.58 8.36
C ALA A 138 -1.76 2.33 9.36
N GLN A 139 -1.48 3.60 9.06
CA GLN A 139 -0.69 4.52 9.87
C GLN A 139 -1.50 5.80 10.04
N ARG A 140 -1.72 6.23 11.27
CA ARG A 140 -2.53 7.40 11.61
C ARG A 140 -1.73 8.34 12.46
N ILE A 141 -1.50 9.56 11.98
CA ILE A 141 -1.12 10.65 12.88
C ILE A 141 -2.36 11.23 13.56
N VAL A 142 -2.19 11.65 14.81
CA VAL A 142 -3.20 12.40 15.56
C VAL A 142 -2.52 13.60 16.20
N ILE A 143 -3.03 14.78 15.90
CA ILE A 143 -2.61 16.02 16.54
C ILE A 143 -3.28 16.09 17.92
N PRO A 144 -2.52 16.12 19.03
CA PRO A 144 -3.11 16.22 20.37
C PRO A 144 -3.89 17.54 20.53
N GLN A 145 -5.09 17.46 21.10
CA GLN A 145 -5.95 18.62 21.38
C GLN A 145 -6.33 18.67 22.87
N GLU A 146 -6.55 19.88 23.40
CA GLU A 146 -7.12 20.06 24.74
C GLU A 146 -8.57 19.51 24.75
N GLY A 147 -8.82 18.52 25.61
CA GLY A 147 -10.13 17.84 25.69
C GLY A 147 -10.22 16.50 24.93
N GLY A 148 -9.11 16.07 24.31
CA GLY A 148 -9.02 14.82 23.57
C GLY A 148 -9.17 15.01 22.06
N SER A 149 -8.74 14.00 21.31
CA SER A 149 -8.77 14.01 19.84
C SER A 149 -9.74 12.94 19.34
N LEU A 150 -10.32 13.17 18.16
CA LEU A 150 -11.18 12.21 17.47
C LEU A 150 -10.58 11.87 16.11
N PHE A 151 -10.64 10.60 15.73
CA PHE A 151 -10.26 10.19 14.40
C PHE A 151 -11.05 8.99 13.91
N THR A 152 -11.23 8.88 12.60
CA THR A 152 -11.95 7.76 11.99
C THR A 152 -10.99 6.64 11.57
N VAL A 153 -11.39 5.40 11.83
CA VAL A 153 -10.79 4.17 11.30
C VAL A 153 -11.82 3.46 10.44
N ASP A 154 -11.53 3.32 9.15
CA ASP A 154 -12.34 2.53 8.24
C ASP A 154 -11.86 1.08 8.22
N THR A 155 -12.81 0.15 8.26
CA THR A 155 -12.55 -1.28 8.21
C THR A 155 -13.34 -1.90 7.05
N GLU A 156 -12.63 -2.50 6.10
CA GLU A 156 -13.23 -3.33 5.06
C GLU A 156 -13.25 -4.79 5.51
N VAL A 157 -14.42 -5.41 5.47
CA VAL A 157 -14.58 -6.85 5.72
C VAL A 157 -15.02 -7.54 4.42
N ILE A 158 -14.23 -8.53 3.98
CA ILE A 158 -14.49 -9.34 2.79
C ILE A 158 -14.92 -10.73 3.23
N ASN A 159 -16.10 -11.20 2.81
CA ASN A 159 -16.53 -12.56 3.07
C ASN A 159 -15.95 -13.55 2.05
N ASN A 160 -15.33 -14.64 2.51
CA ASN A 160 -14.83 -15.72 1.66
C ASN A 160 -15.69 -16.98 1.71
N VAL A 161 -16.73 -17.01 2.55
CA VAL A 161 -17.62 -18.16 2.72
C VAL A 161 -18.72 -18.12 1.66
N ALA A 162 -18.81 -19.17 0.84
CA ALA A 162 -19.72 -19.23 -0.31
C ALA A 162 -21.20 -19.08 0.09
N GLY A 163 -21.60 -19.60 1.25
CA GLY A 163 -22.98 -19.53 1.78
C GLY A 163 -23.27 -18.31 2.64
N GLY A 164 -22.42 -17.29 2.62
CA GLY A 164 -22.53 -16.14 3.52
C GLY A 164 -21.97 -16.43 4.90
N THR A 165 -21.93 -15.39 5.74
CA THR A 165 -21.47 -15.48 7.12
C THR A 165 -22.08 -14.38 7.97
N GLN A 166 -22.16 -14.62 9.27
CA GLN A 166 -22.61 -13.67 10.27
C GLN A 166 -21.56 -13.54 11.37
N GLY A 167 -21.51 -12.39 12.01
CA GLY A 167 -20.59 -12.16 13.11
C GLY A 167 -20.64 -10.76 13.66
N LEU A 168 -19.62 -10.39 14.40
CA LEU A 168 -19.48 -9.08 15.03
C LEU A 168 -18.11 -8.50 14.69
N LEU A 169 -18.08 -7.23 14.27
CA LEU A 169 -16.86 -6.46 14.06
C LEU A 169 -16.68 -5.46 15.21
N GLN A 170 -15.51 -5.42 15.82
CA GLN A 170 -15.15 -4.46 16.87
C GLN A 170 -13.70 -4.00 16.75
N LEU A 171 -13.36 -2.90 17.42
CA LEU A 171 -11.99 -2.45 17.59
C LEU A 171 -11.45 -2.90 18.96
N GLY A 172 -10.25 -3.48 18.97
CA GLY A 172 -9.38 -3.53 20.14
C GLY A 172 -8.65 -2.19 20.25
N LEU A 173 -8.85 -1.51 21.39
CA LEU A 173 -8.36 -0.16 21.63
C LEU A 173 -7.44 -0.12 22.86
N PRO A 174 -6.51 0.85 22.93
CA PRO A 174 -5.77 1.15 24.15
C PRO A 174 -6.69 1.49 25.34
N GLU A 175 -6.16 1.37 26.56
CA GLU A 175 -6.91 1.67 27.77
C GLU A 175 -7.40 3.13 27.77
N GLY A 176 -8.68 3.32 28.09
CA GLY A 176 -9.34 4.63 28.13
C GLY A 176 -9.85 5.15 26.79
N TRP A 177 -9.48 4.54 25.66
CA TRP A 177 -9.99 4.92 24.35
C TRP A 177 -11.37 4.29 24.10
N THR A 178 -12.19 4.96 23.30
CA THR A 178 -13.53 4.48 22.96
C THR A 178 -13.78 4.59 21.46
N ALA A 179 -14.60 3.70 20.90
CA ALA A 179 -15.08 3.78 19.53
C ALA A 179 -16.60 3.97 19.50
N ASP A 180 -17.07 4.78 18.56
CA ASP A 180 -18.48 4.94 18.22
C ASP A 180 -18.69 4.66 16.72
N PRO A 181 -19.51 3.66 16.35
CA PRO A 181 -20.15 2.67 17.22
C PRO A 181 -19.15 1.74 17.92
N ALA A 182 -19.55 1.12 19.04
CA ALA A 182 -18.69 0.15 19.74
C ALA A 182 -18.48 -1.17 18.95
N GLY A 183 -19.28 -1.40 17.91
CA GLY A 183 -19.21 -2.57 17.05
C GLY A 183 -20.31 -2.59 15.99
N TYR A 184 -20.13 -3.45 14.99
CA TYR A 184 -21.09 -3.67 13.90
C TYR A 184 -21.43 -5.15 13.77
N ASP A 185 -22.72 -5.45 13.62
CA ASP A 185 -23.17 -6.77 13.21
C ASP A 185 -22.83 -7.00 11.73
N LEU A 186 -22.13 -8.09 11.46
CA LEU A 186 -21.77 -8.54 10.12
C LEU A 186 -22.84 -9.49 9.60
N SER A 187 -23.27 -9.26 8.36
CA SER A 187 -24.16 -10.16 7.64
C SER A 187 -23.82 -10.13 6.15
N PHE A 188 -23.39 -11.28 5.64
CA PHE A 188 -23.03 -11.49 4.24
C PHE A 188 -23.84 -12.66 3.68
N ALA A 189 -24.21 -12.58 2.41
CA ALA A 189 -25.01 -13.60 1.73
C ALA A 189 -24.17 -14.51 0.82
N GLN A 190 -23.05 -14.03 0.29
CA GLN A 190 -22.21 -14.82 -0.64
C GLN A 190 -20.71 -14.46 -0.53
N ALA A 191 -19.85 -15.34 -1.04
CA ALA A 191 -18.42 -15.07 -1.12
C ALA A 191 -18.10 -13.91 -2.08
N GLY A 192 -17.12 -13.09 -1.71
CA GLY A 192 -16.68 -11.92 -2.45
C GLY A 192 -17.41 -10.63 -2.08
N GLU A 193 -18.50 -10.68 -1.29
CA GLU A 193 -19.12 -9.48 -0.73
C GLU A 193 -18.15 -8.73 0.18
N ARG A 194 -18.20 -7.40 0.09
CA ARG A 194 -17.35 -6.47 0.84
C ARG A 194 -18.20 -5.38 1.41
N HIS A 195 -18.04 -5.10 2.70
CA HIS A 195 -18.64 -3.95 3.36
C HIS A 195 -17.55 -3.15 4.07
N THR A 196 -17.69 -1.83 4.04
CA THR A 196 -16.83 -0.90 4.78
C THR A 196 -17.61 -0.34 5.96
N PHE A 197 -16.95 -0.32 7.12
CA PHE A 197 -17.48 0.17 8.39
C PHE A 197 -16.55 1.24 8.94
N SER A 198 -17.09 2.33 9.44
CA SER A 198 -16.32 3.45 9.96
C SER A 198 -16.49 3.55 11.47
N PHE A 199 -15.39 3.64 12.20
CA PHE A 199 -15.39 3.83 13.64
C PHE A 199 -14.79 5.19 13.98
N ASP A 200 -15.52 6.02 14.71
CA ASP A 200 -14.97 7.24 15.30
C ASP A 200 -14.33 6.89 16.64
N VAL A 201 -13.00 6.99 16.68
CA VAL A 201 -12.18 6.67 17.85
C VAL A 201 -11.86 7.95 18.61
N ALA A 202 -12.36 8.02 19.85
CA ALA A 202 -12.08 9.11 20.78
C ALA A 202 -10.88 8.77 21.67
N VAL A 203 -9.93 9.70 21.71
CA VAL A 203 -8.65 9.60 22.39
C VAL A 203 -8.59 10.65 23.51
N PRO A 204 -8.71 10.27 24.78
CA PRO A 204 -8.72 11.24 25.88
C PRO A 204 -7.35 11.85 26.15
N THR A 205 -6.28 11.09 25.95
CA THR A 205 -4.89 11.53 26.13
C THR A 205 -3.99 10.76 25.18
N LEU A 206 -3.08 11.48 24.53
CA LEU A 206 -2.12 10.96 23.57
C LEU A 206 -0.76 11.58 23.85
N LEU A 207 0.29 10.76 23.98
CA LEU A 207 1.66 11.24 24.13
C LEU A 207 2.31 11.35 22.76
N ALA A 208 2.91 12.51 22.45
CA ALA A 208 3.44 12.86 21.13
C ALA A 208 4.74 12.11 20.71
N SER A 209 4.99 10.94 21.30
CA SER A 209 6.17 10.10 21.02
C SER A 209 5.91 8.61 21.28
N GLU A 210 4.64 8.24 21.54
CA GLU A 210 4.22 6.87 21.75
C GLU A 210 3.40 6.41 20.54
N GLU A 211 3.57 5.14 20.17
CA GLU A 211 2.78 4.48 19.14
C GLU A 211 1.73 3.60 19.82
N TYR A 212 0.49 3.70 19.37
CA TYR A 212 -0.65 2.94 19.90
C TYR A 212 -1.23 2.04 18.82
N GLU A 213 -1.62 0.82 19.18
CA GLU A 213 -2.28 -0.11 18.25
C GLU A 213 -3.81 -0.01 18.37
N VAL A 214 -4.49 0.21 17.24
CA VAL A 214 -5.92 0.01 17.09
C VAL A 214 -6.15 -1.17 16.15
N ARG A 215 -6.75 -2.26 16.64
CA ARG A 215 -6.91 -3.50 15.87
C ARG A 215 -8.37 -3.81 15.59
N ALA A 216 -8.73 -3.94 14.31
CA ALA A 216 -10.04 -4.44 13.94
C ALA A 216 -10.11 -5.97 14.08
N ILE A 217 -11.19 -6.45 14.71
CA ILE A 217 -11.38 -7.86 15.02
C ILE A 217 -12.79 -8.27 14.61
N ALA A 218 -12.89 -9.21 13.67
CA ALA A 218 -14.13 -9.88 13.32
C ALA A 218 -14.26 -11.20 14.09
N GLN A 219 -15.35 -11.35 14.83
CA GLN A 219 -15.75 -12.59 15.49
C GLN A 219 -16.75 -13.33 14.61
N ILE A 220 -16.34 -14.49 14.07
CA ILE A 220 -17.18 -15.38 13.24
C ILE A 220 -17.30 -16.73 13.96
N GLY A 221 -18.46 -17.03 14.55
CA GLY A 221 -18.58 -18.16 15.47
C GLY A 221 -17.58 -18.01 16.63
N ASP A 222 -16.73 -19.02 16.85
CA ASP A 222 -15.66 -18.98 17.87
C ASP A 222 -14.35 -18.36 17.35
N ALA A 223 -14.22 -18.14 16.03
CA ALA A 223 -12.99 -17.64 15.43
C ALA A 223 -12.86 -16.12 15.54
N ARG A 224 -11.70 -15.66 16.03
CA ARG A 224 -11.28 -14.25 16.05
C ARG A 224 -10.33 -13.97 14.90
N ILE A 225 -10.77 -13.17 13.95
CA ILE A 225 -9.99 -12.84 12.76
C ILE A 225 -9.62 -11.36 12.82
N SER A 226 -8.32 -11.09 12.79
CA SER A 226 -7.75 -9.73 12.92
C SER A 226 -6.70 -9.44 11.85
N GLY A 227 -6.91 -10.03 10.68
CA GLY A 227 -6.06 -9.84 9.52
C GLY A 227 -6.83 -10.05 8.23
N GLY A 228 -6.29 -9.50 7.17
CA GLY A 228 -6.87 -9.55 5.85
C GLY A 228 -5.80 -9.70 4.79
N TYR A 229 -6.16 -9.35 3.57
CA TYR A 229 -5.24 -9.38 2.46
C TYR A 229 -5.62 -8.37 1.39
N GLN A 230 -4.60 -7.93 0.67
CA GLN A 230 -4.75 -7.25 -0.61
C GLN A 230 -4.55 -8.26 -1.74
N VAL A 231 -5.47 -8.26 -2.71
CA VAL A 231 -5.36 -9.10 -3.90
C VAL A 231 -4.42 -8.43 -4.90
N ILE A 232 -3.27 -9.06 -5.18
CA ILE A 232 -2.34 -8.65 -6.22
C ILE A 232 -2.59 -9.53 -7.44
N ARG A 233 -3.15 -8.93 -8.48
CA ARG A 233 -3.53 -9.64 -9.71
C ARG A 233 -3.04 -8.88 -10.93
N ASN A 234 -2.18 -9.53 -11.70
CA ASN A 234 -1.80 -9.11 -13.05
C ASN A 234 -2.27 -10.16 -14.05
N ARG A 235 -2.60 -9.74 -15.27
CA ARG A 235 -3.19 -10.60 -16.30
C ARG A 235 -2.41 -11.91 -16.52
N ASP A 236 -1.09 -11.79 -16.63
CA ASP A 236 -0.22 -12.90 -17.05
C ASP A 236 0.53 -13.55 -15.86
N MET A 237 0.10 -13.28 -14.62
CA MET A 237 0.74 -13.81 -13.40
C MET A 237 -0.27 -14.53 -12.49
N GLU A 238 0.21 -15.46 -11.67
CA GLU A 238 -0.60 -16.08 -10.62
C GLU A 238 -1.10 -15.00 -9.63
N THR A 239 -2.36 -15.10 -9.18
CA THR A 239 -2.87 -14.19 -8.15
C THR A 239 -2.12 -14.41 -6.85
N ARG A 240 -1.67 -13.31 -6.25
CA ARG A 240 -1.02 -13.29 -4.94
C ARG A 240 -1.87 -12.51 -3.96
N TYR A 241 -1.72 -12.86 -2.69
CA TYR A 241 -2.44 -12.24 -1.59
C TYR A 241 -1.41 -11.71 -0.63
N LEU A 242 -1.36 -10.38 -0.50
CA LEU A 242 -0.51 -9.71 0.46
C LEU A 242 -1.28 -9.63 1.77
N PHE A 243 -0.99 -10.56 2.68
CA PHE A 243 -1.62 -10.59 3.99
C PHE A 243 -1.08 -9.47 4.87
N ARG A 244 -1.98 -8.82 5.60
CA ARG A 244 -1.68 -7.78 6.58
C ARG A 244 -2.53 -7.97 7.81
N ASP A 245 -1.99 -7.58 8.96
CA ASP A 245 -2.78 -7.48 10.17
C ASP A 245 -3.74 -6.28 10.04
N ALA A 246 -4.93 -6.41 10.61
CA ALA A 246 -5.98 -5.38 10.58
C ALA A 246 -5.71 -4.33 11.66
N THR A 247 -4.51 -3.74 11.65
CA THR A 247 -4.03 -2.82 12.69
C THR A 247 -3.71 -1.46 12.10
N THR A 248 -4.26 -0.43 12.72
CA THR A 248 -3.86 0.96 12.54
C THR A 248 -2.88 1.31 13.64
N LEU A 249 -1.66 1.70 13.27
CA LEU A 249 -0.69 2.27 14.19
C LEU A 249 -0.95 3.77 14.31
N VAL A 250 -1.16 4.24 15.54
CA VAL A 250 -1.55 5.61 15.83
C VAL A 250 -0.40 6.31 16.53
N SER A 251 0.10 7.37 15.92
CA SER A 251 1.19 8.19 16.44
C SER A 251 0.69 9.58 16.83
N GLY A 252 0.98 10.00 18.06
CA GLY A 252 0.77 11.39 18.46
C GLY A 252 1.81 12.30 17.85
N LEU A 253 1.37 13.38 17.21
CA LEU A 253 2.27 14.31 16.56
C LEU A 253 1.97 15.75 16.96
N ASN A 254 2.97 16.42 17.53
CA ASN A 254 2.94 17.87 17.71
C ASN A 254 3.29 18.55 16.38
N VAL A 255 2.26 18.94 15.64
CA VAL A 255 2.40 19.67 14.38
C VAL A 255 1.34 20.76 14.32
N GLU A 256 1.77 21.93 13.86
CA GLU A 256 0.88 23.03 13.51
C GLU A 256 0.77 23.11 11.99
N VAL A 257 -0.40 23.47 11.48
CA VAL A 257 -0.67 23.67 10.06
C VAL A 257 -1.68 24.80 9.91
N ALA A 258 -1.61 25.57 8.82
CA ALA A 258 -2.63 26.56 8.53
C ALA A 258 -4.02 25.90 8.46
N ALA A 259 -5.01 26.54 9.09
CA ALA A 259 -6.34 25.97 9.24
C ALA A 259 -7.13 26.06 7.93
N GLY A 260 -7.86 24.99 7.60
CA GLY A 260 -8.84 25.00 6.51
C GLY A 260 -8.25 25.02 5.10
N LEU A 261 -6.97 24.64 4.93
CA LEU A 261 -6.31 24.60 3.63
C LEU A 261 -7.07 23.71 2.64
N ASN A 262 -7.31 24.26 1.45
CA ASN A 262 -7.83 23.54 0.28
C ASN A 262 -6.70 23.31 -0.73
N VAL A 263 -6.30 22.04 -0.91
CA VAL A 263 -5.16 21.64 -1.73
C VAL A 263 -5.63 20.97 -3.02
N GLY A 264 -5.25 21.56 -4.15
CA GLY A 264 -5.38 20.93 -5.46
C GLY A 264 -4.20 19.98 -5.71
N TYR A 265 -4.45 18.70 -5.94
CA TYR A 265 -3.38 17.71 -6.11
C TYR A 265 -3.38 17.07 -7.49
N VAL A 266 -2.28 17.19 -8.24
CA VAL A 266 -2.10 16.51 -9.52
C VAL A 266 -1.43 15.15 -9.30
N MET A 267 -2.23 14.09 -9.38
CA MET A 267 -1.78 12.74 -9.03
C MET A 267 -0.65 12.21 -9.94
N GLY A 268 0.44 11.76 -9.31
CA GLY A 268 1.53 11.01 -9.93
C GLY A 268 1.44 9.49 -9.73
N VAL A 269 2.55 8.77 -9.96
CA VAL A 269 2.58 7.30 -9.91
C VAL A 269 2.97 6.78 -8.53
N GLY A 270 2.08 5.99 -7.92
CA GLY A 270 2.37 5.28 -6.67
C GLY A 270 2.58 6.22 -5.49
N ASP A 271 1.81 7.30 -5.45
CA ASP A 271 2.00 8.41 -4.53
C ASP A 271 0.83 8.48 -3.54
N GLU A 272 1.16 8.42 -2.26
CA GLU A 272 0.24 8.40 -1.12
C GLU A 272 0.26 9.73 -0.33
N VAL A 273 0.97 10.75 -0.83
CA VAL A 273 1.04 12.07 -0.20
C VAL A 273 -0.34 12.71 0.06
N PRO A 274 -1.36 12.60 -0.84
CA PRO A 274 -2.70 13.13 -0.57
C PRO A 274 -3.28 12.69 0.78
N SER A 275 -3.13 11.41 1.13
CA SER A 275 -3.61 10.90 2.42
C SER A 275 -2.88 11.54 3.60
N GLY A 276 -1.59 11.83 3.46
CA GLY A 276 -0.82 12.56 4.48
C GLY A 276 -1.29 14.00 4.66
N ILE A 277 -1.66 14.68 3.57
CA ILE A 277 -2.26 16.03 3.60
C ILE A 277 -3.59 16.00 4.37
N GLU A 278 -4.46 15.03 4.07
CA GLU A 278 -5.75 14.87 4.75
C GLU A 278 -5.59 14.57 6.25
N GLN A 279 -4.56 13.80 6.62
CA GLN A 279 -4.25 13.52 8.02
C GLN A 279 -3.79 14.76 8.81
N LEU A 280 -3.24 15.77 8.14
CA LEU A 280 -2.98 17.10 8.73
C LEU A 280 -4.26 17.93 8.90
N GLY A 281 -5.40 17.47 8.38
CA GLY A 281 -6.69 18.17 8.47
C GLY A 281 -6.97 19.14 7.31
N ALA A 282 -6.14 19.13 6.26
CA ALA A 282 -6.40 19.87 5.03
C ALA A 282 -7.34 19.11 4.10
N HIS A 283 -8.09 19.83 3.27
CA HIS A 283 -8.95 19.25 2.25
C HIS A 283 -8.13 19.03 0.97
N VAL A 284 -8.27 17.85 0.34
CA VAL A 284 -7.56 17.53 -0.92
C VAL A 284 -8.55 17.28 -2.05
N THR A 285 -8.36 17.97 -3.16
CA THR A 285 -9.06 17.71 -4.42
C THR A 285 -8.09 17.16 -5.45
N LEU A 286 -8.32 15.94 -5.95
CA LEU A 286 -7.52 15.36 -7.02
C LEU A 286 -7.86 16.01 -8.37
N LEU A 287 -6.96 16.84 -8.90
CA LEU A 287 -7.14 17.59 -10.14
C LEU A 287 -7.11 16.67 -11.35
N GLN A 288 -8.21 16.65 -12.08
CA GLN A 288 -8.38 15.93 -13.35
C GLN A 288 -8.01 16.83 -14.54
N GLU A 289 -8.01 16.23 -15.73
CA GLU A 289 -7.72 16.95 -16.98
C GLU A 289 -8.60 18.20 -17.15
N ALA A 290 -9.90 18.11 -16.87
CA ALA A 290 -10.82 19.24 -17.03
C ALA A 290 -10.48 20.43 -16.11
N ASP A 291 -10.03 20.13 -14.89
CA ASP A 291 -9.61 21.13 -13.91
C ASP A 291 -8.34 21.84 -14.40
N LEU A 292 -7.36 21.06 -14.86
CA LEU A 292 -6.12 21.57 -15.43
C LEU A 292 -6.36 22.33 -16.74
N ALA A 293 -7.35 21.96 -17.55
CA ALA A 293 -7.66 22.62 -18.80
C ALA A 293 -8.37 23.97 -18.60
N SER A 294 -9.32 24.01 -17.66
CA SER A 294 -10.25 25.15 -17.55
C SER A 294 -10.83 25.43 -16.16
N GLY A 295 -10.57 24.58 -15.16
CA GLY A 295 -11.06 24.77 -13.80
C GLY A 295 -10.49 26.00 -13.11
N ASP A 296 -11.18 26.51 -12.10
CA ASP A 296 -10.73 27.66 -11.32
C ASP A 296 -9.62 27.27 -10.33
N LEU A 297 -8.37 27.51 -10.73
CA LEU A 297 -7.21 27.14 -9.92
C LEU A 297 -7.01 28.06 -8.70
N ASP A 298 -7.57 29.28 -8.75
CA ASP A 298 -7.47 30.24 -7.65
C ASP A 298 -8.34 29.84 -6.45
N SER A 299 -9.17 28.80 -6.59
CA SER A 299 -9.94 28.21 -5.47
C SER A 299 -9.10 27.36 -4.51
N TYR A 300 -7.82 27.12 -4.82
CA TYR A 300 -6.90 26.33 -4.01
C TYR A 300 -5.86 27.22 -3.34
N ASP A 301 -5.68 27.06 -2.04
CA ASP A 301 -4.60 27.72 -1.28
C ASP A 301 -3.23 27.20 -1.74
N VAL A 302 -3.17 25.90 -2.07
CA VAL A 302 -1.97 25.22 -2.53
C VAL A 302 -2.31 24.33 -3.72
N ILE A 303 -1.46 24.33 -4.73
CA ILE A 303 -1.46 23.28 -5.76
C ILE A 303 -0.17 22.47 -5.66
N MET A 304 -0.32 21.15 -5.54
CA MET A 304 0.80 20.21 -5.48
C MET A 304 0.80 19.29 -6.70
N VAL A 305 1.93 19.26 -7.39
CA VAL A 305 2.20 18.30 -8.45
C VAL A 305 2.91 17.09 -7.84
N GLY A 306 2.25 15.94 -7.88
CA GLY A 306 2.73 14.72 -7.26
C GLY A 306 3.96 14.13 -7.93
N THR A 307 4.53 13.15 -7.24
CA THR A 307 5.75 12.44 -7.61
C THR A 307 5.65 11.83 -9.01
N ARG A 308 6.55 12.22 -9.91
CA ARG A 308 6.58 11.75 -11.32
C ARG A 308 5.28 11.99 -12.10
N ALA A 309 4.44 12.94 -11.70
CA ALA A 309 3.22 13.26 -12.42
C ALA A 309 3.48 13.60 -13.89
N TYR A 310 4.56 14.34 -14.20
CA TYR A 310 4.93 14.68 -15.59
C TYR A 310 5.29 13.46 -16.45
N ALA A 311 5.63 12.31 -15.84
CA ALA A 311 5.93 11.09 -16.59
C ALA A 311 4.68 10.37 -17.11
N VAL A 312 3.50 10.61 -16.50
CA VAL A 312 2.27 9.87 -16.79
C VAL A 312 1.05 10.73 -17.11
N ARG A 313 1.11 12.04 -16.87
CA ARG A 313 0.03 13.00 -17.09
C ARG A 313 0.31 13.87 -18.31
N GLN A 314 -0.20 13.47 -19.47
CA GLN A 314 -0.07 14.25 -20.70
C GLN A 314 -0.87 15.56 -20.65
N ASP A 315 -1.98 15.57 -19.93
CA ASP A 315 -2.78 16.75 -19.64
C ASP A 315 -2.01 17.78 -18.80
N LEU A 316 -1.25 17.33 -17.79
CA LEU A 316 -0.36 18.20 -17.02
C LEU A 316 0.68 18.87 -17.91
N LEU A 317 1.35 18.11 -18.79
CA LEU A 317 2.29 18.68 -19.77
C LEU A 317 1.62 19.72 -20.68
N THR A 318 0.38 19.45 -21.09
CA THR A 318 -0.37 20.30 -22.02
C THR A 318 -0.79 21.62 -21.37
N TYR A 319 -1.20 21.59 -20.10
CA TYR A 319 -1.76 22.74 -19.39
C TYR A 319 -0.83 23.35 -18.33
N ASN A 320 0.43 22.92 -18.26
CA ASN A 320 1.42 23.35 -17.26
C ASN A 320 1.49 24.88 -17.09
N ARG A 321 1.35 25.64 -18.18
CA ARG A 321 1.40 27.11 -18.13
C ARG A 321 0.39 27.71 -17.14
N ARG A 322 -0.79 27.10 -16.98
CA ARG A 322 -1.81 27.58 -16.04
C ARG A 322 -1.37 27.45 -14.58
N LEU A 323 -0.58 26.42 -14.25
CA LEU A 323 0.00 26.28 -12.91
C LEU A 323 1.02 27.40 -12.64
N MET A 324 1.83 27.76 -13.64
CA MET A 324 2.76 28.88 -13.52
C MET A 324 2.00 30.21 -13.35
N ASP A 325 0.93 30.42 -14.11
CA ASP A 325 0.12 31.64 -13.98
C ASP A 325 -0.57 31.73 -12.60
N TYR A 326 -1.04 30.59 -12.04
CA TYR A 326 -1.55 30.49 -10.67
C TYR A 326 -0.49 30.90 -9.62
N ALA A 327 0.72 30.32 -9.71
CA ALA A 327 1.80 30.66 -8.78
C ALA A 327 2.16 32.16 -8.87
N HIS A 328 2.26 32.69 -10.09
CA HIS A 328 2.56 34.12 -10.31
C HIS A 328 1.48 35.04 -9.72
N ALA A 329 0.21 34.61 -9.72
CA ALA A 329 -0.92 35.38 -9.24
C ALA A 329 -1.06 35.41 -7.72
N GLY A 330 -0.28 34.62 -6.97
CA GLY A 330 -0.36 34.55 -5.51
C GLY A 330 -0.46 33.14 -4.94
N GLY A 331 -0.63 32.13 -5.80
CA GLY A 331 -0.73 30.75 -5.37
C GLY A 331 0.58 30.15 -4.86
N ASN A 332 0.48 29.14 -3.99
CA ASN A 332 1.61 28.32 -3.57
C ASN A 332 1.67 27.04 -4.43
N LEU A 333 2.61 27.00 -5.39
CA LEU A 333 2.80 25.86 -6.27
C LEU A 333 4.00 25.01 -5.81
N ILE A 334 3.72 23.76 -5.46
CA ILE A 334 4.72 22.79 -5.03
C ILE A 334 4.84 21.69 -6.09
N VAL A 335 6.05 21.44 -6.56
CA VAL A 335 6.37 20.35 -7.48
C VAL A 335 7.23 19.34 -6.73
N LEU A 336 6.67 18.17 -6.44
CA LEU A 336 7.45 17.05 -5.90
C LEU A 336 8.41 16.52 -6.97
N TYR A 337 9.38 15.69 -6.60
CA TYR A 337 10.41 15.23 -7.54
C TYR A 337 9.81 14.65 -8.84
N GLN A 338 10.53 14.91 -9.94
CA GLN A 338 10.14 14.47 -11.27
C GLN A 338 11.28 13.74 -11.96
N THR A 339 10.94 12.98 -13.00
CA THR A 339 11.91 12.34 -13.90
C THR A 339 12.15 13.21 -15.14
N GLN A 340 12.99 12.73 -16.07
CA GLN A 340 13.49 13.48 -17.22
C GLN A 340 12.43 14.04 -18.19
N GLU A 341 11.17 13.63 -18.06
CA GLU A 341 10.02 14.18 -18.79
C GLU A 341 9.72 15.62 -18.36
N PHE A 342 10.08 15.98 -17.13
CA PHE A 342 10.07 17.35 -16.64
C PHE A 342 11.39 18.05 -16.99
N VAL A 343 11.30 19.11 -17.80
CA VAL A 343 12.45 19.92 -18.23
C VAL A 343 12.31 21.31 -17.58
N PRO A 344 12.95 21.56 -16.42
CA PRO A 344 12.68 22.77 -15.64
C PRO A 344 12.99 24.05 -16.41
N GLU A 345 13.98 24.05 -17.31
CA GLU A 345 14.33 25.18 -18.17
C GLU A 345 13.17 25.64 -19.08
N GLN A 346 12.17 24.78 -19.31
CA GLN A 346 11.02 25.05 -20.16
C GLN A 346 9.69 25.02 -19.40
N MET A 347 9.64 24.29 -18.28
CA MET A 347 8.40 23.94 -17.59
C MET A 347 8.29 24.58 -16.19
N ALA A 348 9.40 25.02 -15.60
CA ALA A 348 9.38 25.76 -14.34
C ALA A 348 9.37 27.29 -14.60
N PRO A 349 8.96 28.11 -13.63
CA PRO A 349 8.92 29.56 -13.82
C PRO A 349 10.31 30.20 -13.71
N ILE A 350 11.23 29.53 -13.02
CA ILE A 350 12.60 29.95 -12.76
C ILE A 350 13.52 28.84 -13.26
N SER A 351 14.62 29.21 -13.93
CA SER A 351 15.48 28.25 -14.60
C SER A 351 16.20 27.33 -13.59
N ALA A 352 16.18 26.03 -13.89
CA ALA A 352 16.93 25.02 -13.17
C ALA A 352 17.22 23.83 -14.08
N ARG A 353 18.10 22.94 -13.64
CA ARG A 353 18.56 21.78 -14.42
C ARG A 353 18.34 20.48 -13.67
N LEU A 354 17.54 19.61 -14.27
CA LEU A 354 17.37 18.22 -13.85
C LEU A 354 18.12 17.29 -14.83
N PRO A 355 19.28 16.73 -14.45
CA PRO A 355 20.00 15.82 -15.34
C PRO A 355 19.32 14.45 -15.40
N ARG A 356 19.57 13.68 -16.48
CA ARG A 356 19.05 12.30 -16.59
C ARG A 356 19.57 11.37 -15.49
N GLY A 357 20.81 11.57 -15.07
CA GLY A 357 21.43 10.87 -13.94
C GLY A 357 21.37 11.70 -12.67
N ALA A 358 20.22 12.31 -12.37
CA ALA A 358 20.05 13.10 -11.17
C ALA A 358 20.29 12.27 -9.91
N GLU A 359 21.01 12.88 -8.99
CA GLU A 359 21.42 12.32 -7.72
C GLU A 359 20.22 12.03 -6.80
N GLU A 360 20.47 11.15 -5.84
CA GLU A 360 19.58 10.79 -4.76
C GLU A 360 20.39 10.53 -3.48
N VAL A 361 19.69 10.48 -2.35
CA VAL A 361 20.27 10.14 -1.04
C VAL A 361 19.44 9.03 -0.45
N SER A 362 20.03 7.84 -0.38
CA SER A 362 19.39 6.60 0.05
C SER A 362 19.81 6.17 1.46
N GLU A 363 20.90 6.72 2.01
CA GLU A 363 21.30 6.48 3.39
C GLU A 363 20.29 7.13 4.34
N GLU A 364 19.54 6.31 5.08
CA GLU A 364 18.49 6.75 6.01
C GLU A 364 19.05 7.65 7.13
N ASP A 365 20.32 7.47 7.49
CA ASP A 365 21.06 8.22 8.51
C ASP A 365 21.99 9.30 7.93
N ALA A 366 21.85 9.64 6.65
CA ALA A 366 22.59 10.74 6.03
C ALA A 366 22.37 12.05 6.80
N PRO A 367 23.44 12.79 7.15
CA PRO A 367 23.29 14.03 7.91
C PRO A 367 22.65 15.13 7.05
N VAL A 368 21.64 15.80 7.61
CA VAL A 368 21.00 16.95 6.97
C VAL A 368 21.47 18.25 7.58
N THR A 369 21.98 19.15 6.75
CA THR A 369 22.35 20.52 7.13
C THR A 369 21.28 21.50 6.65
N ILE A 370 20.75 22.33 7.54
CA ILE A 370 19.84 23.42 7.19
C ILE A 370 20.66 24.60 6.67
N LEU A 371 20.40 25.03 5.43
CA LEU A 371 21.14 26.09 4.75
C LEU A 371 20.50 27.47 4.94
N ALA A 372 19.19 27.52 5.11
CA ALA A 372 18.41 28.76 5.24
C ALA A 372 17.59 28.75 6.54
N PRO A 373 18.24 28.87 7.72
CA PRO A 373 17.59 28.67 9.02
C PRO A 373 16.48 29.70 9.34
N ASP A 374 16.53 30.88 8.73
CA ASP A 374 15.53 31.94 8.93
C ASP A 374 14.39 31.89 7.88
N HIS A 375 14.42 30.93 6.94
CA HIS A 375 13.41 30.85 5.89
C HIS A 375 12.05 30.45 6.48
N PRO A 376 10.91 31.02 6.00
CA PRO A 376 9.58 30.69 6.52
C PRO A 376 9.27 29.19 6.57
N VAL A 377 9.59 28.45 5.49
CA VAL A 377 9.45 26.97 5.44
C VAL A 377 10.19 26.23 6.56
N ILE A 378 11.27 26.80 7.11
CA ILE A 378 12.04 26.20 8.20
C ILE A 378 11.54 26.65 9.57
N THR A 379 10.83 27.78 9.65
CA THR A 379 10.54 28.43 10.93
C THR A 379 9.06 28.44 11.31
N VAL A 380 8.13 28.41 10.34
CA VAL A 380 6.70 28.64 10.57
C VAL A 380 5.83 27.67 9.76
N PRO A 381 4.74 27.12 10.35
CA PRO A 381 4.37 27.25 11.76
C PRO A 381 5.23 26.39 12.70
N ASN A 382 5.97 25.41 12.17
CA ASN A 382 6.83 24.54 12.96
C ASN A 382 8.31 24.97 12.83
N ALA A 383 9.03 25.09 13.95
CA ALA A 383 10.48 25.22 13.91
C ALA A 383 11.13 23.87 13.54
N ILE A 384 11.76 23.82 12.38
CA ILE A 384 12.42 22.64 11.81
C ILE A 384 13.90 22.64 12.20
N THR A 385 14.38 21.48 12.63
CA THR A 385 15.76 21.24 13.01
C THR A 385 16.30 19.99 12.32
N ALA A 386 17.59 19.70 12.46
CA ALA A 386 18.16 18.45 11.95
C ALA A 386 17.44 17.20 12.50
N ALA A 387 16.88 17.26 13.71
CA ALA A 387 16.15 16.15 14.31
C ALA A 387 14.83 15.83 13.58
N ASP A 388 14.28 16.75 12.78
CA ASP A 388 13.10 16.47 11.96
C ASP A 388 13.42 15.55 10.75
N PHE A 389 14.70 15.27 10.51
CA PHE A 389 15.18 14.30 9.54
C PHE A 389 15.51 12.93 10.17
N ASP A 390 15.39 12.81 11.50
CA ASP A 390 15.62 11.54 12.19
C ASP A 390 14.50 10.53 11.90
N GLY A 391 14.88 9.26 11.75
CA GLY A 391 13.92 8.16 11.59
C GLY A 391 13.20 8.11 10.23
N TRP A 392 13.66 8.91 9.27
CA TRP A 392 13.26 8.78 7.86
C TRP A 392 13.64 7.37 7.35
N VAL A 393 12.80 6.82 6.48
CA VAL A 393 12.93 5.45 5.98
C VAL A 393 13.12 5.43 4.47
N GLU A 394 13.80 4.39 3.98
CA GLU A 394 14.13 4.10 2.59
C GLU A 394 15.12 5.08 1.93
N GLN A 395 14.86 6.39 1.99
CA GLN A 395 15.68 7.45 1.37
C GLN A 395 15.27 8.84 1.87
N HIS A 396 16.18 9.82 1.78
CA HIS A 396 15.87 11.23 2.04
C HIS A 396 15.24 11.92 0.83
N GLY A 397 15.65 11.57 -0.38
CA GLY A 397 15.15 12.22 -1.58
C GLY A 397 15.80 11.69 -2.85
N SER A 398 15.23 12.01 -4.00
CA SER A 398 15.76 11.60 -5.31
C SER A 398 15.42 12.65 -6.37
N LYS A 399 16.22 12.71 -7.44
CA LYS A 399 16.06 13.64 -8.57
C LYS A 399 16.35 15.09 -8.19
N PHE A 400 17.50 15.30 -7.58
CA PHE A 400 17.95 16.64 -7.21
C PHE A 400 18.35 17.45 -8.44
N PHE A 401 18.04 18.74 -8.42
CA PHE A 401 18.58 19.66 -9.41
C PHE A 401 20.08 19.82 -9.20
N THR A 402 20.82 20.03 -10.29
CA THR A 402 22.27 20.24 -10.22
C THR A 402 22.67 21.70 -10.44
N GLU A 403 21.82 22.47 -11.11
CA GLU A 403 22.01 23.90 -11.37
C GLU A 403 20.65 24.59 -11.24
N TRP A 404 20.64 25.82 -10.75
CA TRP A 404 19.43 26.64 -10.62
C TRP A 404 19.80 28.12 -10.55
N ASP A 405 18.84 28.97 -10.91
CA ASP A 405 18.95 30.42 -10.83
C ASP A 405 19.06 30.91 -9.37
N GLU A 406 19.71 32.05 -9.15
CA GLU A 406 19.92 32.64 -7.82
C GLU A 406 18.62 33.05 -7.10
N ALA A 407 17.50 33.17 -7.83
CA ALA A 407 16.19 33.39 -7.23
C ALA A 407 15.73 32.22 -6.33
N TYR A 408 16.27 31.01 -6.52
CA TYR A 408 15.99 29.89 -5.63
C TYR A 408 16.83 29.94 -4.35
N SER A 409 16.14 29.82 -3.22
CA SER A 409 16.73 29.49 -1.93
C SER A 409 16.81 27.98 -1.76
N ALA A 410 18.04 27.45 -1.65
CA ALA A 410 18.28 26.08 -1.22
C ALA A 410 18.11 25.98 0.29
N LEU A 411 17.23 25.10 0.75
CA LEU A 411 16.85 25.02 2.16
C LEU A 411 17.70 24.03 2.97
N ILE A 412 18.17 22.96 2.33
CA ILE A 412 18.96 21.91 2.98
C ILE A 412 20.12 21.42 2.11
N GLU A 413 21.09 20.79 2.75
CA GLU A 413 22.14 19.98 2.14
C GLU A 413 22.13 18.57 2.77
N THR A 414 22.20 17.53 1.96
CA THR A 414 22.36 16.13 2.38
C THR A 414 23.08 15.33 1.29
N HIS A 415 23.75 14.23 1.64
CA HIS A 415 24.46 13.37 0.67
C HIS A 415 24.75 11.99 1.28
N ASP A 416 24.81 10.97 0.44
CA ASP A 416 25.28 9.63 0.81
C ASP A 416 26.81 9.63 1.01
N THR A 417 27.31 8.65 1.75
CA THR A 417 28.74 8.47 1.98
C THR A 417 29.53 8.36 0.67
N GLY A 418 30.43 9.32 0.43
CA GLY A 418 31.28 9.36 -0.76
C GLY A 418 30.66 10.09 -1.96
N GLN A 419 29.46 10.63 -1.82
CA GLN A 419 28.83 11.54 -2.77
C GLN A 419 29.27 12.99 -2.48
N ASP A 420 29.28 13.85 -3.50
CA ASP A 420 29.42 15.30 -3.30
C ASP A 420 28.20 15.86 -2.56
N PRO A 421 28.32 16.93 -1.75
CA PRO A 421 27.18 17.51 -1.04
C PRO A 421 26.06 17.97 -1.98
N GLN A 422 24.82 17.51 -1.75
CA GLN A 422 23.67 17.84 -2.60
C GLN A 422 22.80 18.92 -1.97
N ARG A 423 22.50 19.98 -2.73
CA ARG A 423 21.66 21.13 -2.29
C ARG A 423 20.39 21.33 -3.12
N GLY A 424 20.25 20.61 -4.23
CA GLY A 424 19.12 20.74 -5.15
C GLY A 424 17.89 19.91 -4.78
N ALA A 425 17.83 19.40 -3.54
CA ALA A 425 16.75 18.57 -3.04
C ALA A 425 15.54 19.40 -2.60
N PHE A 426 15.75 20.63 -2.14
CA PHE A 426 14.68 21.47 -1.63
C PHE A 426 14.94 22.94 -1.96
N LEU A 427 14.27 23.40 -3.01
CA LEU A 427 14.48 24.71 -3.61
C LEU A 427 13.15 25.47 -3.64
N THR A 428 13.12 26.67 -3.09
CA THR A 428 11.92 27.52 -3.07
C THR A 428 12.26 28.93 -3.51
N ALA A 429 11.31 29.60 -4.14
CA ALA A 429 11.45 30.96 -4.61
C ALA A 429 10.11 31.70 -4.55
N GLU A 430 10.16 33.00 -4.30
CA GLU A 430 9.05 33.89 -4.61
C GLU A 430 8.93 34.02 -6.13
N TYR A 431 7.70 33.96 -6.64
CA TYR A 431 7.43 34.10 -8.07
C TYR A 431 6.15 34.92 -8.26
N GLY A 432 6.30 36.14 -8.79
CA GLY A 432 5.20 37.08 -8.86
C GLY A 432 4.72 37.47 -7.45
N GLN A 433 3.48 37.14 -7.12
CA GLN A 433 2.89 37.37 -5.79
C GLN A 433 2.83 36.10 -4.93
N GLY A 434 3.23 34.95 -5.46
CA GLY A 434 3.13 33.66 -4.78
C GLY A 434 4.46 32.95 -4.68
N HIS A 435 4.40 31.63 -4.52
CA HIS A 435 5.56 30.79 -4.27
C HIS A 435 5.65 29.66 -5.30
N TYR A 436 6.88 29.36 -5.71
CA TYR A 436 7.19 28.15 -6.46
C TYR A 436 8.25 27.33 -5.71
N THR A 437 7.93 26.09 -5.42
CA THR A 437 8.83 25.18 -4.70
C THR A 437 9.03 23.90 -5.48
N TYR A 438 10.29 23.54 -5.73
CA TYR A 438 10.69 22.20 -6.13
C TYR A 438 11.18 21.44 -4.89
N CYS A 439 10.46 20.38 -4.52
CA CYS A 439 10.79 19.58 -3.34
C CYS A 439 10.99 18.11 -3.73
N ALA A 440 12.25 17.71 -3.78
CA ALA A 440 12.67 16.36 -4.11
C ALA A 440 12.89 15.45 -2.89
N LEU A 441 12.45 15.90 -1.72
CA LEU A 441 12.38 15.08 -0.51
C LEU A 441 11.35 13.95 -0.67
N ALA A 442 11.65 12.80 -0.06
CA ALA A 442 10.88 11.57 -0.23
C ALA A 442 9.59 11.54 0.63
N PHE A 443 8.77 12.59 0.64
CA PHE A 443 7.53 12.63 1.44
C PHE A 443 6.58 11.47 1.14
N HIS A 444 6.51 11.02 -0.11
CA HIS A 444 5.76 9.84 -0.54
C HIS A 444 6.22 8.53 0.13
N ARG A 445 7.41 8.50 0.74
CA ARG A 445 7.88 7.40 1.60
C ARG A 445 7.68 7.71 3.07
N GLN A 446 7.87 8.96 3.49
CA GLN A 446 7.84 9.31 4.91
C GLN A 446 6.42 9.42 5.50
N LEU A 447 5.48 10.05 4.79
CA LEU A 447 4.12 10.27 5.29
C LEU A 447 3.34 8.96 5.51
N PRO A 448 3.43 7.95 4.62
CA PRO A 448 2.80 6.64 4.85
C PRO A 448 3.29 5.87 6.07
N TYR A 449 4.45 6.24 6.64
CA TYR A 449 5.00 5.64 7.87
C TYR A 449 4.96 6.60 9.07
N ALA A 450 4.12 7.65 9.01
CA ALA A 450 3.91 8.56 10.13
C ALA A 450 5.19 9.24 10.65
N VAL A 451 6.20 9.47 9.80
CA VAL A 451 7.46 10.10 10.23
C VAL A 451 7.23 11.54 10.65
N ALA A 452 7.34 11.81 11.95
CA ALA A 452 6.94 13.05 12.60
C ALA A 452 7.55 14.31 11.96
N GLY A 453 8.87 14.35 11.79
CA GLY A 453 9.55 15.52 11.24
C GLY A 453 9.23 15.78 9.77
N ALA A 454 8.93 14.73 8.99
CA ALA A 454 8.44 14.88 7.63
C ALA A 454 7.06 15.57 7.60
N TYR A 455 6.14 15.20 8.50
CA TYR A 455 4.85 15.89 8.63
C TYR A 455 4.99 17.35 9.06
N ARG A 456 5.90 17.68 9.98
CA ARG A 456 6.16 19.08 10.41
C ARG A 456 6.70 19.93 9.26
N LEU A 457 7.70 19.42 8.54
CA LEU A 457 8.25 20.10 7.37
C LEU A 457 7.20 20.28 6.27
N PHE A 458 6.39 19.26 6.05
CA PHE A 458 5.36 19.26 5.04
C PHE A 458 4.21 20.21 5.40
N ALA A 459 3.82 20.31 6.67
CA ALA A 459 2.85 21.29 7.14
C ALA A 459 3.32 22.74 6.92
N ASN A 460 4.60 23.03 7.13
CA ASN A 460 5.17 24.34 6.79
C ASN A 460 5.08 24.63 5.30
N LEU A 461 5.41 23.65 4.47
CA LEU A 461 5.35 23.79 3.02
C LEU A 461 3.93 24.09 2.51
N LEU A 462 2.92 23.45 3.12
CA LEU A 462 1.51 23.70 2.82
C LEU A 462 1.00 25.04 3.37
N SER A 463 1.68 25.63 4.37
CA SER A 463 1.24 26.85 5.07
C SER A 463 1.95 28.13 4.60
N LEU A 464 2.84 28.01 3.61
CA LEU A 464 3.36 29.15 2.83
C LEU A 464 2.22 29.81 2.07
#